data_AF-A0A2T4TMQ5-F1
#
_entry.id   AF-A0A2T4TMQ5-F1
#
_cell.length_a   1.000
_cell.length_b   1.000
_cell.length_c   1.000
_cell.angle_alpha   90.00
_cell.angle_beta   90.00
_cell.angle_gamma   90.00
#
_symmetry.space_group_name_H-M   'P 1'
#
loop_
_entity.id
_entity.type
_entity.pdbx_description
1 polymer ?
#
loop_
_entity_poly.entity_id
_entity_poly.type
_entity_poly.pdbx_seq_one_letter_code
_entity_poly.pdbx_strand_id
1 'polypeptide(L)'
;MNLNNIKTLAFSLLAFGSMVSCSDSIDVAGVSEDQYQKAGSSLAFLTDKYGLSNQDSLIFNEKGSTDFYVNVTDAPAKAQTYTIAYDATALNNYNMSHGTSFEPLPENLVRIGGNATIAVGETKSSAVAVSYTSADNLEKNGIYAIPLKVTGADAQTSKDKGEFVLFVRDITKMPNCHKENGLQVISCMEINDANPLYNLCFTLENSGKYFFDQVILFSGNINYNPETQEVYNYNNENITQCLKYKEKYLEPLQQKGMKVILGILGNHDRAAVTNLNNEGCKAFAAELKAVCEAYGLDGVFFDDEYSKPGNYPGFVAYNNFPRLAYECKKQMPGKLVEAYVYSGTQTCSLTENIQPIDYGIHDYGGTYDLSANYPGMPKTGMILGSVECARGYASSTTVYQNIKEKGYGGTMFFALAPNRTPMGAINRVSQAFFGENVTQEGIYEKDW
;
A
#
# COMPACT_ATOMS: atom_id res chain seq x y z
N MET A 1 39.56 34.58 -22.97
CA MET A 1 39.46 36.06 -22.95
C MET A 1 37.98 36.38 -22.81
N ASN A 2 37.60 37.09 -21.76
CA ASN A 2 36.22 37.30 -21.31
C ASN A 2 35.69 38.66 -21.80
N LEU A 3 34.38 38.90 -21.60
CA LEU A 3 33.62 40.18 -21.64
C LEU A 3 32.87 40.45 -22.97
N ASN A 4 31.61 40.92 -23.01
CA ASN A 4 30.50 41.06 -22.06
C ASN A 4 29.33 41.72 -22.85
N ASN A 5 28.13 41.72 -22.24
CA ASN A 5 27.04 42.72 -22.40
C ASN A 5 26.05 42.58 -23.58
N ILE A 6 24.74 42.85 -23.46
CA ILE A 6 23.77 42.99 -22.36
C ILE A 6 22.40 43.29 -23.03
N LYS A 7 21.34 42.70 -22.48
CA LYS A 7 19.92 43.11 -22.39
C LYS A 7 19.10 43.42 -23.66
N THR A 8 18.06 42.64 -23.97
CA THR A 8 16.69 42.58 -23.41
C THR A 8 15.74 43.75 -23.76
N LEU A 9 14.62 43.36 -24.39
CA LEU A 9 13.23 43.72 -24.07
C LEU A 9 12.52 44.84 -24.87
N ALA A 10 11.41 44.48 -25.52
CA ALA A 10 10.23 45.34 -25.72
C ALA A 10 8.97 44.43 -25.82
N PHE A 11 8.07 44.52 -24.83
CA PHE A 11 6.72 45.12 -24.91
C PHE A 11 5.71 44.29 -25.75
N SER A 12 4.83 43.48 -25.15
CA SER A 12 3.50 43.83 -24.60
C SER A 12 2.49 44.38 -25.63
N LEU A 13 1.38 43.67 -25.85
CA LEU A 13 0.02 44.04 -25.42
C LEU A 13 -1.03 43.04 -25.93
N LEU A 14 -1.99 42.74 -25.06
CA LEU A 14 -3.26 42.07 -25.34
C LEU A 14 -4.25 43.00 -26.06
N ALA A 15 -5.09 42.46 -26.95
CA ALA A 15 -6.55 42.69 -26.95
C ALA A 15 -7.32 41.68 -27.83
N PHE A 16 -8.52 41.35 -27.35
CA PHE A 16 -9.50 40.32 -27.73
C PHE A 16 -10.09 40.39 -29.16
N GLY A 17 -10.57 39.24 -29.68
CA GLY A 17 -11.65 39.19 -30.68
C GLY A 17 -11.79 37.89 -31.50
N SER A 18 -12.71 37.03 -31.08
CA SER A 18 -13.23 35.75 -31.63
C SER A 18 -13.17 35.40 -33.13
N MET A 19 -12.73 34.15 -33.36
CA MET A 19 -13.20 33.09 -34.28
C MET A 19 -13.29 33.34 -35.80
N VAL A 20 -12.22 32.93 -36.51
CA VAL A 20 -12.28 32.09 -37.74
C VAL A 20 -11.03 31.20 -37.75
N SER A 21 -11.22 29.89 -37.92
CA SER A 21 -10.18 28.89 -38.15
C SER A 21 -9.56 29.09 -39.54
N CYS A 22 -8.55 29.95 -39.63
CA CYS A 22 -7.59 29.96 -40.72
C CYS A 22 -6.19 29.85 -40.12
N SER A 23 -5.39 28.96 -40.69
CA SER A 23 -4.04 28.60 -40.30
C SER A 23 -3.10 29.81 -40.24
N ASP A 24 -2.86 30.31 -39.04
CA ASP A 24 -1.65 31.08 -38.73
C ASP A 24 -0.78 30.19 -37.84
N SER A 25 0.08 29.41 -38.49
CA SER A 25 1.20 28.75 -37.81
C SER A 25 2.05 29.84 -37.15
N ILE A 26 2.03 29.90 -35.82
CA ILE A 26 3.06 30.60 -35.07
C ILE A 26 4.34 29.81 -35.30
N ASP A 27 5.19 30.33 -36.18
CA ASP A 27 6.52 29.78 -36.44
C ASP A 27 7.41 30.12 -35.23
N VAL A 28 7.29 29.30 -34.18
CA VAL A 28 8.24 29.34 -33.07
C VAL A 28 9.55 28.81 -33.65
N ALA A 29 10.57 29.67 -33.73
CA ALA A 29 11.92 29.26 -34.12
C ALA A 29 12.29 28.00 -33.35
N GLY A 30 12.43 26.89 -34.07
CA GLY A 30 12.74 25.59 -33.49
C GLY A 30 13.97 25.72 -32.59
N VAL A 31 13.82 25.31 -31.33
CA VAL A 31 14.97 25.10 -30.46
C VAL A 31 15.87 24.09 -31.18
N SER A 32 17.15 24.40 -31.34
CA SER A 32 18.10 23.45 -31.94
C SER A 32 18.07 22.16 -31.12
N GLU A 33 17.58 21.09 -31.73
CA GLU A 33 17.63 19.73 -31.21
C GLU A 33 18.98 19.06 -31.54
N ASP A 34 19.99 19.81 -31.99
CA ASP A 34 21.30 19.24 -32.34
C ASP A 34 22.00 18.57 -31.14
N GLN A 35 21.56 18.88 -29.91
CA GLN A 35 21.97 18.20 -28.68
C GLN A 35 21.16 16.93 -28.36
N TYR A 36 20.03 16.72 -29.03
CA TYR A 36 19.21 15.49 -29.00
C TYR A 36 19.51 14.65 -30.24
N GLN A 37 20.77 14.24 -30.41
CA GLN A 37 21.07 13.20 -31.39
C GLN A 37 20.34 11.92 -30.98
N LYS A 38 19.35 11.54 -31.77
CA LYS A 38 18.74 10.20 -31.68
C LYS A 38 19.88 9.19 -31.77
N ALA A 39 20.00 8.31 -30.78
CA ALA A 39 21.01 7.26 -30.80
C ALA A 39 20.93 6.53 -32.15
N GLY A 40 22.07 6.41 -32.86
CA GLY A 40 22.11 5.80 -34.20
C GLY A 40 21.70 4.32 -34.22
N SER A 41 21.51 3.71 -33.05
CA SER A 41 21.01 2.36 -32.84
C SER A 41 20.00 2.34 -31.69
N SER A 42 18.95 1.51 -31.82
CA SER A 42 17.97 1.28 -30.75
C SER A 42 18.67 0.82 -29.47
N LEU A 43 18.25 1.36 -28.33
CA LEU A 43 18.80 1.01 -27.01
C LEU A 43 17.87 0.06 -26.27
N ALA A 44 18.43 -1.02 -25.71
CA ALA A 44 17.70 -1.95 -24.85
C ALA A 44 17.91 -1.62 -23.37
N PHE A 45 16.84 -1.63 -22.58
CA PHE A 45 16.88 -1.35 -21.14
C PHE A 45 15.88 -2.21 -20.34
N LEU A 46 16.10 -2.32 -19.03
CA LEU A 46 15.27 -3.12 -18.14
C LEU A 46 14.23 -2.30 -17.39
N THR A 47 13.04 -2.88 -17.25
CA THR A 47 12.07 -2.50 -16.21
C THR A 47 11.55 -3.72 -15.49
N ASP A 48 11.17 -3.57 -14.23
CA ASP A 48 10.35 -4.58 -13.53
C ASP A 48 8.86 -4.47 -13.94
N LYS A 49 8.00 -5.27 -13.30
CA LYS A 49 6.55 -5.25 -13.53
C LYS A 49 5.85 -3.97 -13.06
N TYR A 50 6.50 -3.21 -12.18
CA TYR A 50 6.00 -1.95 -11.65
C TYR A 50 6.39 -0.75 -12.52
N GLY A 51 7.29 -0.96 -13.48
CA GLY A 51 7.77 0.05 -14.41
C GLY A 51 9.01 0.80 -13.92
N LEU A 52 9.63 0.34 -12.83
CA LEU A 52 10.88 0.91 -12.32
C LEU A 52 12.05 0.44 -13.18
N SER A 53 13.08 1.28 -13.30
CA SER A 53 14.36 0.96 -13.93
C SER A 53 15.49 1.10 -12.92
N ASN A 54 16.63 0.47 -13.19
CA ASN A 54 17.88 0.50 -12.41
C ASN A 54 17.82 -0.17 -11.05
N GLN A 55 16.75 0.01 -10.29
CA GLN A 55 16.57 -0.62 -8.99
C GLN A 55 15.09 -0.70 -8.59
N ASP A 56 14.78 -1.68 -7.76
CA ASP A 56 13.56 -1.76 -6.95
C ASP A 56 13.88 -2.56 -5.68
N SER A 57 12.98 -2.56 -4.72
CA SER A 57 13.08 -3.38 -3.50
C SER A 57 11.79 -4.14 -3.22
N LEU A 58 11.93 -5.43 -2.90
CA LEU A 58 10.83 -6.32 -2.54
C LEU A 58 11.13 -7.07 -1.23
N ILE A 59 10.07 -7.55 -0.61
CA ILE A 59 10.14 -8.41 0.58
C ILE A 59 9.61 -9.78 0.20
N PHE A 60 10.20 -10.85 0.74
CA PHE A 60 9.71 -12.21 0.51
C PHE A 60 9.83 -13.11 1.73
N ASN A 61 8.94 -14.10 1.80
CA ASN A 61 8.93 -15.16 2.80
C ASN A 61 9.03 -16.51 2.08
N GLU A 62 10.08 -17.28 2.37
CA GLU A 62 10.51 -18.55 1.75
C GLU A 62 10.89 -18.44 0.26
N LYS A 63 10.08 -17.79 -0.55
CA LYS A 63 10.29 -17.60 -1.99
C LYS A 63 9.58 -16.34 -2.49
N GLY A 64 10.06 -15.79 -3.60
CA GLY A 64 9.45 -14.67 -4.30
C GLY A 64 9.64 -14.79 -5.81
N SER A 65 8.88 -13.99 -6.54
CA SER A 65 9.01 -13.87 -7.99
C SER A 65 8.49 -12.52 -8.46
N THR A 66 9.19 -11.91 -9.40
CA THR A 66 8.71 -10.70 -10.09
C THR A 66 9.06 -10.78 -11.58
N ASP A 67 8.26 -10.12 -12.40
CA ASP A 67 8.50 -10.10 -13.85
C ASP A 67 9.36 -8.90 -14.22
N PHE A 68 10.28 -9.16 -15.15
CA PHE A 68 11.09 -8.15 -15.81
C PHE A 68 10.75 -8.08 -17.29
N TYR A 69 11.02 -6.92 -17.86
CA TYR A 69 10.77 -6.62 -19.26
C TYR A 69 11.99 -5.95 -19.86
N VAL A 70 12.34 -6.36 -21.07
CA VAL A 70 13.26 -5.60 -21.91
C VAL A 70 12.44 -4.65 -22.75
N ASN A 71 12.83 -3.38 -22.71
CA ASN A 71 12.23 -2.31 -23.48
C ASN A 71 13.26 -1.78 -24.49
N VAL A 72 12.78 -1.33 -25.64
CA VAL A 72 13.61 -0.71 -26.68
C VAL A 72 13.12 0.69 -27.01
N THR A 73 14.04 1.58 -27.36
CA THR A 73 13.71 2.97 -27.73
C THR A 73 12.98 3.08 -29.06
N ASP A 74 13.21 2.13 -29.96
CA ASP A 74 12.60 2.07 -31.29
C ASP A 74 12.04 0.68 -31.55
N ALA A 75 10.79 0.64 -32.02
CA ALA A 75 10.12 -0.60 -32.37
C ALA A 75 10.87 -1.31 -33.52
N PRO A 76 11.24 -2.59 -33.37
CA PRO A 76 12.11 -3.24 -34.32
C PRO A 76 11.32 -3.72 -35.55
N ALA A 77 11.96 -3.65 -36.72
CA ALA A 77 11.37 -4.12 -37.99
C ALA A 77 11.36 -5.66 -38.12
N LYS A 78 12.07 -6.36 -37.23
CA LYS A 78 12.10 -7.82 -37.08
C LYS A 78 11.99 -8.15 -35.60
N ALA A 79 11.40 -9.28 -35.26
CA ALA A 79 11.37 -9.71 -33.87
C ALA A 79 12.80 -9.84 -33.31
N GLN A 80 13.02 -9.32 -32.11
CA GLN A 80 14.31 -9.33 -31.43
C GLN A 80 14.21 -10.15 -30.15
N THR A 81 15.30 -10.85 -29.82
CA THR A 81 15.38 -11.67 -28.60
C THR A 81 16.55 -11.19 -27.76
N TYR A 82 16.26 -11.00 -26.47
CA TYR A 82 17.21 -10.55 -25.45
C TYR A 82 17.27 -11.57 -24.32
N THR A 83 18.41 -11.57 -23.62
CA THR A 83 18.62 -12.38 -22.44
C THR A 83 18.84 -11.47 -21.24
N ILE A 84 18.10 -11.73 -20.17
CA ILE A 84 18.34 -11.16 -18.85
C ILE A 84 19.25 -12.14 -18.11
N ALA A 85 20.41 -11.70 -17.67
CA ALA A 85 21.40 -12.53 -16.99
C ALA A 85 21.68 -12.00 -15.58
N TYR A 86 22.00 -12.91 -14.66
CA TYR A 86 22.58 -12.57 -13.37
C TYR A 86 24.00 -12.05 -13.58
N ASP A 87 24.30 -10.82 -13.18
CA ASP A 87 25.60 -10.20 -13.44
C ASP A 87 26.13 -9.44 -12.23
N ALA A 88 27.08 -10.03 -11.51
CA ALA A 88 27.70 -9.44 -10.32
C ALA A 88 28.37 -8.08 -10.58
N THR A 89 28.74 -7.77 -11.83
CA THR A 89 29.33 -6.45 -12.15
C THR A 89 28.35 -5.31 -11.96
N ALA A 90 27.05 -5.54 -12.19
CA ALA A 90 26.01 -4.53 -11.96
C ALA A 90 25.90 -4.16 -10.46
N LEU A 91 26.01 -5.14 -9.56
CA LEU A 91 26.05 -4.86 -8.12
C LEU A 91 27.33 -4.13 -7.71
N ASN A 92 28.48 -4.49 -8.27
CA ASN A 92 29.75 -3.79 -8.00
C ASN A 92 29.67 -2.33 -8.43
N ASN A 93 29.10 -2.05 -9.61
CA ASN A 93 28.87 -0.70 -10.12
C ASN A 93 27.94 0.09 -9.18
N TYR A 94 26.85 -0.55 -8.75
CA TYR A 94 25.90 0.04 -7.81
C TYR A 94 26.57 0.39 -6.47
N ASN A 95 27.24 -0.58 -5.84
CA ASN A 95 27.89 -0.40 -4.55
C ASN A 95 28.95 0.69 -4.59
N MET A 96 29.77 0.71 -5.65
CA MET A 96 30.79 1.73 -5.84
C MET A 96 30.21 3.14 -6.05
N SER A 97 29.12 3.27 -6.82
CA SER A 97 28.48 4.57 -7.10
C SER A 97 27.69 5.13 -5.92
N HIS A 98 27.17 4.27 -5.04
CA HIS A 98 26.33 4.66 -3.90
C HIS A 98 27.08 4.61 -2.55
N GLY A 99 28.33 4.14 -2.52
CA GLY A 99 29.09 3.97 -1.26
C GLY A 99 28.49 2.91 -0.35
N THR A 100 27.90 1.86 -0.93
CA THR A 100 27.26 0.75 -0.21
C THR A 100 28.06 -0.54 -0.32
N SER A 101 27.68 -1.54 0.46
CA SER A 101 28.33 -2.86 0.48
C SER A 101 27.28 -3.97 0.58
N PHE A 102 26.24 -3.91 -0.27
CA PHE A 102 25.22 -4.95 -0.30
C PHE A 102 25.80 -6.25 -0.84
N GLU A 103 25.43 -7.36 -0.19
CA GLU A 103 25.81 -8.70 -0.63
C GLU A 103 24.85 -9.21 -1.72
N PRO A 104 25.36 -9.93 -2.73
CA PRO A 104 24.50 -10.60 -3.70
C PRO A 104 23.69 -11.73 -3.04
N LEU A 105 22.44 -11.92 -3.48
CA LEU A 105 21.74 -13.17 -3.20
C LEU A 105 22.46 -14.29 -3.99
N PRO A 106 22.86 -15.41 -3.36
CA PRO A 106 23.58 -16.47 -4.05
C PRO A 106 22.88 -16.88 -5.35
N GLU A 107 23.62 -16.91 -6.46
CA GLU A 107 23.06 -17.13 -7.80
C GLU A 107 22.27 -18.44 -7.91
N ASN A 108 22.67 -19.48 -7.19
CA ASN A 108 21.97 -20.77 -7.14
C ASN A 108 20.57 -20.69 -6.49
N LEU A 109 20.25 -19.60 -5.79
CA LEU A 109 18.93 -19.30 -5.22
C LEU A 109 18.06 -18.45 -6.16
N VAL A 110 18.60 -18.01 -7.29
CA VAL A 110 17.91 -17.20 -8.30
C VAL A 110 17.64 -18.04 -9.55
N ARG A 111 16.44 -17.90 -10.11
CA ARG A 111 16.07 -18.49 -11.41
C ARG A 111 15.52 -17.40 -12.31
N ILE A 112 16.15 -17.22 -13.47
CA ILE A 112 15.71 -16.29 -14.51
C ILE A 112 15.07 -17.09 -15.64
N GLY A 113 13.84 -16.76 -15.99
CA GLY A 113 13.05 -17.50 -16.97
C GLY A 113 13.34 -17.09 -18.41
N GLY A 114 13.61 -18.06 -19.28
CA GLY A 114 13.54 -17.91 -20.73
C GLY A 114 14.28 -16.70 -21.33
N ASN A 115 13.80 -16.23 -22.48
CA ASN A 115 14.29 -15.03 -23.15
C ASN A 115 13.20 -13.97 -23.19
N ALA A 116 13.60 -12.69 -23.28
CA ALA A 116 12.72 -11.57 -23.52
C ALA A 116 12.60 -11.33 -25.03
N THR A 117 11.43 -11.60 -25.61
CA THR A 117 11.18 -11.40 -27.04
C THR A 117 10.33 -10.16 -27.26
N ILE A 118 10.79 -9.27 -28.14
CA ILE A 118 10.06 -8.08 -28.61
C ILE A 118 9.54 -8.38 -30.01
N ALA A 119 8.22 -8.31 -30.19
CA ALA A 119 7.57 -8.51 -31.47
C ALA A 119 7.78 -7.32 -32.41
N VAL A 120 7.54 -7.53 -33.71
CA VAL A 120 7.62 -6.46 -34.71
C VAL A 120 6.61 -5.36 -34.36
N GLY A 121 7.07 -4.11 -34.35
CA GLY A 121 6.21 -2.95 -34.04
C GLY A 121 5.98 -2.68 -32.55
N GLU A 122 6.44 -3.57 -31.66
CA GLU A 122 6.33 -3.40 -30.21
C GLU A 122 7.61 -2.79 -29.62
N THR A 123 7.49 -2.15 -28.45
CA THR A 123 8.64 -1.58 -27.72
C THR A 123 8.93 -2.27 -26.39
N LYS A 124 8.10 -3.24 -26.00
CA LYS A 124 8.20 -3.98 -24.74
C LYS A 124 8.16 -5.48 -25.00
N SER A 125 9.00 -6.23 -24.31
CA SER A 125 9.07 -7.69 -24.45
C SER A 125 7.90 -8.41 -23.78
N SER A 126 7.78 -9.70 -24.05
CA SER A 126 7.14 -10.63 -23.11
C SER A 126 7.79 -10.57 -21.72
N ALA A 127 7.02 -10.90 -20.68
CA ALA A 127 7.51 -10.98 -19.31
C ALA A 127 8.59 -12.07 -19.16
N VAL A 128 9.64 -11.76 -18.40
CA VAL A 128 10.68 -12.70 -17.94
C VAL A 128 10.60 -12.78 -16.42
N ALA A 129 10.15 -13.91 -15.90
CA ALA A 129 10.06 -14.13 -14.46
C ALA A 129 11.47 -14.30 -13.85
N VAL A 130 11.74 -13.55 -12.80
CA VAL A 130 12.90 -13.71 -11.92
C VAL A 130 12.39 -14.20 -10.57
N SER A 131 12.59 -15.49 -10.30
CA SER A 131 12.22 -16.12 -9.03
C SER A 131 13.43 -16.29 -8.13
N TYR A 132 13.19 -16.25 -6.83
CA TYR A 132 14.24 -16.38 -5.81
C TYR A 132 13.71 -17.10 -4.57
N THR A 133 14.60 -17.76 -3.83
CA THR A 133 14.25 -18.55 -2.64
C THR A 133 15.19 -18.27 -1.46
N SER A 134 14.68 -18.44 -0.24
CA SER A 134 15.47 -18.37 0.99
C SER A 134 16.38 -19.61 1.13
N ALA A 135 17.33 -19.54 2.05
CA ALA A 135 18.20 -20.64 2.44
C ALA A 135 18.70 -20.52 3.89
N ASP A 136 19.13 -21.64 4.47
CA ASP A 136 19.56 -21.70 5.88
C ASP A 136 20.77 -20.82 6.20
N ASN A 137 21.62 -20.53 5.22
CA ASN A 137 22.82 -19.70 5.39
C ASN A 137 22.56 -18.18 5.23
N LEU A 138 21.36 -17.76 4.84
CA LEU A 138 21.02 -16.33 4.77
C LEU A 138 20.79 -15.72 6.16
N GLU A 139 21.03 -14.44 6.32
CA GLU A 139 20.87 -13.72 7.59
C GLU A 139 19.38 -13.56 7.94
N LYS A 140 19.09 -13.54 9.24
CA LYS A 140 17.74 -13.20 9.73
C LYS A 140 17.45 -11.74 9.35
N ASN A 141 16.34 -11.50 8.64
CA ASN A 141 15.96 -10.17 8.16
C ASN A 141 16.97 -9.56 7.16
N GLY A 142 17.79 -10.41 6.51
CA GLY A 142 18.86 -9.99 5.62
C GLY A 142 18.36 -9.30 4.36
N ILE A 143 19.15 -8.36 3.84
CA ILE A 143 18.91 -7.68 2.57
C ILE A 143 19.97 -8.13 1.59
N TYR A 144 19.53 -8.64 0.44
CA TYR A 144 20.40 -9.13 -0.62
C TYR A 144 20.07 -8.45 -1.95
N ALA A 145 21.04 -8.38 -2.83
CA ALA A 145 20.86 -7.85 -4.18
C ALA A 145 20.78 -8.99 -5.22
N ILE A 146 19.82 -8.90 -6.13
CA ILE A 146 19.77 -9.70 -7.35
C ILE A 146 20.15 -8.77 -8.51
N PRO A 147 21.43 -8.76 -8.92
CA PRO A 147 21.90 -7.93 -10.01
C PRO A 147 21.62 -8.58 -11.37
N LEU A 148 20.98 -7.82 -12.24
CA LEU A 148 20.51 -8.24 -13.56
C LEU A 148 21.11 -7.34 -14.64
N LYS A 149 21.35 -7.92 -15.81
CA LYS A 149 21.79 -7.19 -17.00
C LYS A 149 21.11 -7.71 -18.24
N VAL A 150 20.69 -6.81 -19.11
CA VAL A 150 20.20 -7.17 -20.45
C VAL A 150 21.34 -7.30 -21.44
N THR A 151 21.30 -8.38 -22.21
CA THR A 151 22.20 -8.63 -23.34
C THR A 151 21.39 -9.00 -24.58
N GLY A 152 21.85 -8.59 -25.76
CA GLY A 152 21.19 -8.88 -27.04
C GLY A 152 22.12 -8.60 -28.21
N ALA A 153 21.90 -9.28 -29.34
CA ALA A 153 22.75 -9.18 -30.53
C ALA A 153 22.42 -7.96 -31.42
N ASP A 154 21.17 -7.51 -31.42
CA ASP A 154 20.63 -6.58 -32.43
C ASP A 154 20.44 -5.14 -31.94
N ALA A 155 20.58 -4.87 -30.64
CA ALA A 155 20.49 -3.53 -30.05
C ALA A 155 21.59 -3.31 -29.02
N GLN A 156 21.98 -2.04 -28.86
CA GLN A 156 22.97 -1.69 -27.85
C GLN A 156 22.30 -1.63 -26.47
N THR A 157 22.87 -2.33 -25.49
CA THR A 157 22.42 -2.19 -24.10
C THR A 157 22.63 -0.74 -23.63
N SER A 158 21.59 -0.14 -23.07
CA SER A 158 21.67 1.20 -22.47
C SER A 158 22.73 1.22 -21.37
N LYS A 159 23.64 2.19 -21.41
CA LYS A 159 24.65 2.38 -20.34
C LYS A 159 24.01 2.76 -19.02
N ASP A 160 22.91 3.51 -19.08
CA ASP A 160 22.27 4.09 -17.89
C ASP A 160 21.17 3.19 -17.32
N LYS A 161 20.58 2.31 -18.15
CA LYS A 161 19.39 1.50 -17.79
C LYS A 161 19.45 0.03 -18.23
N GLY A 162 20.61 -0.43 -18.71
CA GLY A 162 20.83 -1.82 -19.11
C GLY A 162 21.11 -2.76 -17.95
N GLU A 163 21.46 -2.21 -16.79
CA GLU A 163 21.68 -2.91 -15.54
C GLU A 163 20.53 -2.62 -14.58
N PHE A 164 20.18 -3.60 -13.74
CA PHE A 164 19.15 -3.47 -12.73
C PHE A 164 19.59 -4.19 -11.45
N VAL A 165 19.41 -3.58 -10.28
CA VAL A 165 19.67 -4.20 -8.98
C VAL A 165 18.36 -4.32 -8.21
N LEU A 166 17.83 -5.55 -8.12
CA LEU A 166 16.65 -5.82 -7.31
C LEU A 166 17.09 -6.16 -5.89
N PHE A 167 16.76 -5.30 -4.92
CA PHE A 167 16.97 -5.60 -3.51
C PHE A 167 15.84 -6.47 -2.99
N VAL A 168 16.18 -7.57 -2.34
CA VAL A 168 15.22 -8.48 -1.72
C VAL A 168 15.52 -8.60 -0.23
N ARG A 169 14.52 -8.31 0.60
CA ARG A 169 14.58 -8.56 2.05
C ARG A 169 13.98 -9.94 2.34
N ASP A 170 14.79 -10.82 2.91
CA ASP A 170 14.36 -12.14 3.35
C ASP A 170 13.80 -12.08 4.77
N ILE A 171 12.47 -12.17 4.88
CA ILE A 171 11.80 -12.23 6.17
C ILE A 171 11.51 -13.66 6.62
N THR A 172 11.98 -14.70 5.93
CA THR A 172 11.66 -16.12 6.25
C THR A 172 11.92 -16.48 7.70
N LYS A 173 13.05 -16.03 8.25
CA LYS A 173 13.47 -16.29 9.65
C LYS A 173 12.86 -15.31 10.67
N MET A 174 12.04 -14.36 10.22
CA MET A 174 11.26 -13.50 11.10
C MET A 174 10.01 -14.23 11.58
N PRO A 175 9.67 -14.15 12.88
CA PRO A 175 8.45 -14.76 13.41
C PRO A 175 7.20 -14.05 12.88
N ASN A 176 6.03 -14.62 13.17
CA ASN A 176 4.74 -13.98 12.89
C ASN A 176 4.37 -12.94 13.97
N CYS A 177 3.22 -12.29 13.82
CA CYS A 177 2.67 -11.34 14.78
C CYS A 177 1.88 -11.96 15.94
N HIS A 178 1.61 -13.27 15.95
CA HIS A 178 0.65 -13.89 16.87
C HIS A 178 1.20 -14.02 18.30
N LYS A 179 0.73 -13.18 19.21
CA LYS A 179 1.16 -13.15 20.62
C LYS A 179 0.27 -14.05 21.49
N GLU A 180 0.84 -14.68 22.52
CA GLU A 180 0.18 -15.76 23.29
C GLU A 180 -1.11 -15.33 24.01
N ASN A 181 -1.22 -14.05 24.36
CA ASN A 181 -2.37 -13.53 25.12
C ASN A 181 -3.54 -13.08 24.23
N GLY A 182 -3.40 -13.13 22.90
CA GLY A 182 -4.44 -12.75 21.95
C GLY A 182 -4.74 -11.25 21.84
N LEU A 183 -4.04 -10.37 22.60
CA LEU A 183 -4.23 -8.92 22.51
C LEU A 183 -3.83 -8.42 21.13
N GLN A 184 -4.71 -7.60 20.56
CA GLN A 184 -4.55 -6.98 19.25
C GLN A 184 -3.89 -5.61 19.36
N VAL A 185 -2.90 -5.35 18.52
CA VAL A 185 -2.41 -4.00 18.23
C VAL A 185 -2.71 -3.68 16.77
N ILE A 186 -3.66 -2.78 16.55
CA ILE A 186 -4.12 -2.41 15.21
C ILE A 186 -3.39 -1.14 14.76
N SER A 187 -2.89 -1.12 13.53
CA SER A 187 -2.31 0.06 12.88
C SER A 187 -3.31 0.60 11.86
N CYS A 188 -3.93 1.74 12.13
CA CYS A 188 -4.79 2.42 11.17
C CYS A 188 -3.97 3.49 10.45
N MET A 189 -3.56 3.20 9.21
CA MET A 189 -2.57 3.99 8.50
C MET A 189 -3.21 4.89 7.45
N GLU A 190 -2.90 6.18 7.50
CA GLU A 190 -3.17 7.12 6.42
C GLU A 190 -2.29 6.78 5.21
N ILE A 191 -2.83 5.98 4.29
CA ILE A 191 -2.08 5.46 3.13
C ILE A 191 -1.66 6.58 2.18
N ASN A 192 -2.33 7.74 2.23
CA ASN A 192 -1.90 8.92 1.49
C ASN A 192 -0.46 9.35 1.84
N ASP A 193 -0.03 9.11 3.08
CA ASP A 193 1.24 9.61 3.62
C ASP A 193 2.23 8.50 3.98
N ALA A 194 1.79 7.23 4.06
CA ALA A 194 2.59 6.17 4.66
C ALA A 194 2.49 4.83 3.93
N ASN A 195 3.61 4.11 3.91
CA ASN A 195 3.72 2.77 3.34
C ASN A 195 3.31 1.71 4.38
N PRO A 196 2.34 0.81 4.07
CA PRO A 196 1.86 -0.18 5.04
C PRO A 196 2.94 -1.20 5.47
N LEU A 197 4.01 -1.37 4.68
CA LEU A 197 5.16 -2.19 5.04
C LEU A 197 5.90 -1.69 6.29
N TYR A 198 5.68 -0.43 6.69
CA TYR A 198 6.29 0.14 7.88
C TYR A 198 5.95 -0.63 9.16
N ASN A 199 4.82 -1.36 9.19
CA ASN A 199 4.47 -2.24 10.30
C ASN A 199 5.47 -3.40 10.51
N LEU A 200 6.21 -3.80 9.46
CA LEU A 200 7.27 -4.82 9.55
C LEU A 200 8.57 -4.29 10.18
N CYS A 201 8.65 -3.00 10.51
CA CYS A 201 9.81 -2.45 11.22
C CYS A 201 9.75 -2.70 12.72
N PHE A 202 8.60 -3.11 13.28
CA PHE A 202 8.38 -3.13 14.73
C PHE A 202 8.29 -4.56 15.28
N THR A 203 9.28 -4.95 16.06
CA THR A 203 9.34 -6.28 16.71
C THR A 203 9.54 -6.15 18.21
N LEU A 204 8.99 -7.11 18.95
CA LEU A 204 9.19 -7.20 20.38
C LEU A 204 10.61 -7.70 20.71
N GLU A 205 11.28 -7.08 21.69
CA GLU A 205 12.71 -7.31 21.98
C GLU A 205 13.07 -8.77 22.31
N ASN A 206 12.29 -9.47 23.14
CA ASN A 206 12.63 -10.84 23.56
C ASN A 206 11.97 -11.89 22.67
N SER A 207 10.68 -11.75 22.38
CA SER A 207 9.96 -12.73 21.55
C SER A 207 10.28 -12.62 20.06
N GLY A 208 10.73 -11.45 19.60
CA GLY A 208 10.96 -11.12 18.19
C GLY A 208 9.69 -10.99 17.36
N LYS A 209 8.51 -11.30 17.91
CA LYS A 209 7.22 -11.26 17.21
C LYS A 209 6.92 -9.83 16.75
N TYR A 210 6.23 -9.70 15.63
CA TYR A 210 5.80 -8.39 15.16
C TYR A 210 4.81 -7.75 16.15
N PHE A 211 4.99 -6.46 16.39
CA PHE A 211 4.19 -5.70 17.35
C PHE A 211 2.73 -5.58 16.88
N PHE A 212 2.53 -5.17 15.62
CA PHE A 212 1.21 -4.99 15.01
C PHE A 212 0.60 -6.31 14.54
N ASP A 213 -0.71 -6.47 14.77
CA ASP A 213 -1.51 -7.64 14.36
C ASP A 213 -2.35 -7.35 13.12
N GLN A 214 -2.75 -6.10 12.94
CA GLN A 214 -3.64 -5.68 11.87
C GLN A 214 -3.20 -4.34 11.29
N VAL A 215 -3.44 -4.15 9.99
CA VAL A 215 -3.14 -2.93 9.25
C VAL A 215 -4.41 -2.52 8.49
N ILE A 216 -5.02 -1.41 8.91
CA ILE A 216 -6.13 -0.78 8.19
C ILE A 216 -5.53 0.20 7.18
N LEU A 217 -5.84 -0.02 5.90
CA LEU A 217 -5.54 0.89 4.80
C LEU A 217 -6.58 2.02 4.82
N PHE A 218 -6.24 3.16 5.43
CA PHE A 218 -7.15 4.28 5.60
C PHE A 218 -6.93 5.34 4.50
N SER A 219 -7.88 5.55 3.57
CA SER A 219 -9.11 4.76 3.36
C SER A 219 -9.57 4.73 1.91
N GLY A 220 -10.26 3.64 1.55
CA GLY A 220 -11.24 3.66 0.47
C GLY A 220 -12.49 4.41 0.90
N ASN A 221 -13.36 4.71 -0.06
CA ASN A 221 -14.47 5.62 0.13
C ASN A 221 -15.79 5.06 -0.37
N ILE A 222 -16.87 5.32 0.36
CA ILE A 222 -18.22 5.15 -0.17
C ILE A 222 -18.61 6.39 -0.98
N ASN A 223 -19.00 6.16 -2.23
CA ASN A 223 -19.43 7.22 -3.15
C ASN A 223 -20.68 6.79 -3.94
N TYR A 224 -21.37 7.78 -4.51
CA TYR A 224 -22.54 7.57 -5.37
C TYR A 224 -22.24 8.00 -6.81
N ASN A 225 -22.49 7.11 -7.76
CA ASN A 225 -22.41 7.41 -9.18
C ASN A 225 -23.78 7.91 -9.70
N PRO A 226 -23.92 9.17 -10.13
CA PRO A 226 -25.19 9.70 -10.62
C PRO A 226 -25.62 9.15 -11.99
N GLU A 227 -24.69 8.61 -12.78
CA GLU A 227 -24.98 8.06 -14.10
C GLU A 227 -25.55 6.64 -14.00
N THR A 228 -24.91 5.78 -13.19
CA THR A 228 -25.37 4.40 -12.98
C THR A 228 -26.39 4.28 -11.85
N GLN A 229 -26.51 5.32 -11.01
CA GLN A 229 -27.32 5.36 -9.80
C GLN A 229 -26.91 4.34 -8.74
N GLU A 230 -25.65 3.89 -8.77
CA GLU A 230 -25.11 2.89 -7.85
C GLU A 230 -24.20 3.53 -6.80
N VAL A 231 -24.17 2.91 -5.63
CA VAL A 231 -23.18 3.18 -4.59
C VAL A 231 -22.02 2.22 -4.78
N TYR A 232 -20.79 2.72 -4.76
CA TYR A 232 -19.59 1.95 -5.06
C TYR A 232 -18.43 2.31 -4.14
N ASN A 233 -17.41 1.46 -4.11
CA ASN A 233 -16.18 1.74 -3.38
C ASN A 233 -15.20 2.50 -4.29
N TYR A 234 -14.98 3.78 -3.99
CA TYR A 234 -13.96 4.59 -4.62
C TYR A 234 -12.63 4.44 -3.88
N ASN A 235 -11.56 4.13 -4.60
CA ASN A 235 -10.20 4.16 -4.06
C ASN A 235 -9.45 5.33 -4.70
N ASN A 236 -8.86 6.21 -3.88
CA ASN A 236 -7.96 7.22 -4.40
C ASN A 236 -6.68 6.58 -5.00
N GLU A 237 -5.80 7.40 -5.59
CA GLU A 237 -4.58 6.93 -6.25
C GLU A 237 -3.64 6.17 -5.31
N ASN A 238 -3.58 6.53 -4.02
CA ASN A 238 -2.68 5.91 -3.05
C ASN A 238 -3.18 4.53 -2.61
N ILE A 239 -4.48 4.42 -2.31
CA ILE A 239 -5.10 3.12 -2.05
C ILE A 239 -5.01 2.23 -3.30
N THR A 240 -5.31 2.81 -4.48
CA THR A 240 -5.22 2.09 -5.76
C THR A 240 -3.82 1.56 -5.99
N GLN A 241 -2.76 2.31 -5.68
CA GLN A 241 -1.39 1.86 -5.79
C GLN A 241 -1.12 0.63 -4.91
N CYS A 242 -1.47 0.69 -3.61
CA CYS A 242 -1.26 -0.42 -2.69
C CYS A 242 -2.03 -1.69 -3.12
N LEU A 243 -3.28 -1.53 -3.59
CA LEU A 243 -4.10 -2.65 -4.08
C LEU A 243 -3.56 -3.23 -5.39
N LYS A 244 -3.19 -2.37 -6.34
CA LYS A 244 -2.63 -2.79 -7.64
C LYS A 244 -1.33 -3.58 -7.46
N TYR A 245 -0.50 -3.17 -6.51
CA TYR A 245 0.80 -3.80 -6.23
C TYR A 245 0.78 -4.56 -4.89
N LYS A 246 -0.30 -5.30 -4.65
CA LYS A 246 -0.52 -6.06 -3.41
C LYS A 246 0.60 -7.03 -3.06
N GLU A 247 1.26 -7.63 -4.06
CA GLU A 247 2.37 -8.57 -3.81
C GLU A 247 3.58 -7.85 -3.20
N LYS A 248 3.75 -6.55 -3.50
CA LYS A 248 4.79 -5.71 -2.90
C LYS A 248 4.37 -5.18 -1.54
N TYR A 249 3.18 -4.60 -1.42
CA TYR A 249 2.81 -3.80 -0.24
C TYR A 249 2.00 -4.54 0.82
N LEU A 250 1.26 -5.59 0.46
CA LEU A 250 0.27 -6.22 1.36
C LEU A 250 0.62 -7.67 1.71
N GLU A 251 0.99 -8.49 0.72
CA GLU A 251 1.29 -9.90 0.94
C GLU A 251 2.41 -10.14 1.98
N PRO A 252 3.50 -9.34 2.06
CA PRO A 252 4.51 -9.52 3.09
C PRO A 252 3.96 -9.39 4.52
N LEU A 253 2.96 -8.52 4.73
CA LEU A 253 2.28 -8.37 6.03
C LEU A 253 1.49 -9.64 6.36
N GLN A 254 0.70 -10.12 5.40
CA GLN A 254 -0.17 -11.28 5.56
C GLN A 254 0.63 -12.58 5.75
N GLN A 255 1.77 -12.72 5.06
CA GLN A 255 2.71 -13.83 5.24
C GLN A 255 3.29 -13.89 6.67
N LYS A 256 3.28 -12.76 7.39
CA LYS A 256 3.66 -12.66 8.81
C LYS A 256 2.48 -12.66 9.77
N GLY A 257 1.30 -13.04 9.28
CA GLY A 257 0.09 -13.25 10.07
C GLY A 257 -0.76 -11.99 10.25
N MET A 258 -0.29 -10.83 9.81
CA MET A 258 -1.05 -9.59 9.98
C MET A 258 -2.31 -9.62 9.12
N LYS A 259 -3.40 -9.07 9.65
CA LYS A 259 -4.63 -8.85 8.87
C LYS A 259 -4.57 -7.52 8.15
N VAL A 260 -4.87 -7.50 6.85
CA VAL A 260 -4.90 -6.28 6.04
C VAL A 260 -6.35 -5.91 5.73
N ILE A 261 -6.80 -4.77 6.24
CA ILE A 261 -8.20 -4.35 6.27
C ILE A 261 -8.37 -3.09 5.41
N LEU A 262 -9.44 -3.01 4.61
CA LEU A 262 -9.77 -1.78 3.89
C LEU A 262 -10.64 -0.87 4.76
N GLY A 263 -10.17 0.35 5.03
CA GLY A 263 -11.01 1.39 5.63
C GLY A 263 -12.03 1.91 4.61
N ILE A 264 -13.27 2.14 5.03
CA ILE A 264 -14.38 2.69 4.23
C ILE A 264 -14.89 3.95 4.94
N LEU A 265 -14.65 5.09 4.29
CA LEU A 265 -14.97 6.43 4.80
C LEU A 265 -15.92 7.16 3.85
N GLY A 266 -16.80 8.01 4.37
CA GLY A 266 -17.57 8.92 3.51
C GLY A 266 -16.68 9.89 2.72
N ASN A 267 -17.17 10.36 1.58
CA ASN A 267 -16.39 11.21 0.69
C ASN A 267 -17.23 12.33 0.06
N HIS A 268 -17.86 13.11 0.93
CA HIS A 268 -18.48 14.40 0.62
C HIS A 268 -19.64 14.40 -0.38
N ASP A 269 -20.24 13.23 -0.66
CA ASP A 269 -21.45 13.07 -1.46
C ASP A 269 -22.63 12.47 -0.65
N ARG A 270 -23.71 12.06 -1.33
CA ARG A 270 -24.96 11.62 -0.69
C ARG A 270 -24.88 10.24 -0.01
N ALA A 271 -23.90 9.41 -0.37
CA ALA A 271 -23.78 8.07 0.17
C ALA A 271 -23.01 8.08 1.49
N ALA A 272 -23.55 7.38 2.48
CA ALA A 272 -22.95 7.15 3.78
C ALA A 272 -23.11 5.67 4.14
N VAL A 273 -22.17 5.13 4.90
CA VAL A 273 -22.25 3.74 5.42
C VAL A 273 -23.49 3.53 6.31
N THR A 274 -24.11 4.62 6.77
CA THR A 274 -25.26 4.67 7.65
C THR A 274 -26.60 4.90 6.95
N ASN A 275 -26.65 5.35 5.69
CA ASN A 275 -27.91 5.84 5.09
C ASN A 275 -28.40 5.04 3.87
N LEU A 276 -27.80 3.90 3.56
CA LEU A 276 -28.27 3.03 2.48
C LEU A 276 -29.58 2.33 2.88
N ASN A 277 -30.53 2.18 1.95
CA ASN A 277 -31.66 1.27 2.18
C ASN A 277 -31.18 -0.21 2.18
N ASN A 278 -32.06 -1.16 2.49
CA ASN A 278 -31.66 -2.57 2.61
C ASN A 278 -31.08 -3.16 1.31
N GLU A 279 -31.60 -2.77 0.15
CA GLU A 279 -31.07 -3.23 -1.15
C GLU A 279 -29.69 -2.63 -1.43
N GLY A 280 -29.50 -1.35 -1.14
CA GLY A 280 -28.22 -0.65 -1.23
C GLY A 280 -27.18 -1.23 -0.27
N CYS A 281 -27.56 -1.56 0.97
CA CYS A 281 -26.67 -2.27 1.90
C CYS A 281 -26.19 -3.61 1.32
N LYS A 282 -27.10 -4.38 0.73
CA LYS A 282 -26.77 -5.69 0.14
C LYS A 282 -25.85 -5.54 -1.08
N ALA A 283 -26.15 -4.56 -1.95
CA ALA A 283 -25.35 -4.29 -3.15
C ALA A 283 -23.95 -3.79 -2.79
N PHE A 284 -23.85 -2.83 -1.87
CA PHE A 284 -22.56 -2.29 -1.44
C PHE A 284 -21.73 -3.34 -0.69
N ALA A 285 -22.35 -4.21 0.12
CA ALA A 285 -21.65 -5.35 0.70
C ALA A 285 -21.09 -6.33 -0.36
N ALA A 286 -21.79 -6.50 -1.49
CA ALA A 286 -21.30 -7.32 -2.60
C ALA A 286 -20.10 -6.67 -3.32
N GLU A 287 -20.14 -5.35 -3.50
CA GLU A 287 -19.01 -4.55 -3.99
C GLU A 287 -17.78 -4.72 -3.09
N LEU A 288 -17.94 -4.54 -1.78
CA LEU A 288 -16.85 -4.71 -0.81
C LEU A 288 -16.29 -6.14 -0.80
N LYS A 289 -17.16 -7.15 -0.91
CA LYS A 289 -16.72 -8.54 -1.09
C LYS A 289 -15.86 -8.70 -2.34
N ALA A 290 -16.27 -8.15 -3.48
CA ALA A 290 -15.52 -8.23 -4.72
C ALA A 290 -14.13 -7.57 -4.59
N VAL A 291 -14.05 -6.41 -3.93
CA VAL A 291 -12.78 -5.73 -3.64
C VAL A 291 -11.89 -6.60 -2.73
N CYS A 292 -12.42 -7.10 -1.61
CA CYS A 292 -11.66 -7.96 -0.70
C CYS A 292 -11.18 -9.25 -1.38
N GLU A 293 -11.97 -9.86 -2.26
CA GLU A 293 -11.61 -11.08 -2.99
C GLU A 293 -10.54 -10.80 -4.07
N ALA A 294 -10.69 -9.72 -4.85
CA ALA A 294 -9.75 -9.36 -5.91
C ALA A 294 -8.34 -9.08 -5.35
N TYR A 295 -8.28 -8.38 -4.21
CA TYR A 295 -7.03 -7.94 -3.61
C TYR A 295 -6.58 -8.79 -2.42
N GLY A 296 -7.32 -9.84 -2.05
CA GLY A 296 -6.95 -10.75 -0.96
C GLY A 296 -7.00 -10.12 0.43
N LEU A 297 -7.79 -9.06 0.62
CA LEU A 297 -7.89 -8.33 1.90
C LEU A 297 -8.63 -9.15 2.96
N ASP A 298 -8.27 -9.00 4.23
CA ASP A 298 -8.82 -9.76 5.35
C ASP A 298 -10.15 -9.22 5.89
N GLY A 299 -10.58 -8.01 5.50
CA GLY A 299 -11.82 -7.42 5.98
C GLY A 299 -12.01 -5.96 5.62
N VAL A 300 -13.01 -5.35 6.26
CA VAL A 300 -13.38 -3.94 6.13
C VAL A 300 -13.52 -3.26 7.50
N PHE A 301 -13.13 -1.99 7.56
CA PHE A 301 -13.30 -1.11 8.72
C PHE A 301 -14.18 0.07 8.32
N PHE A 302 -15.29 0.29 9.03
CA PHE A 302 -16.24 1.35 8.71
C PHE A 302 -16.09 2.58 9.60
N ASP A 303 -16.06 3.73 8.95
CA ASP A 303 -15.97 5.04 9.58
C ASP A 303 -17.02 6.00 8.99
N ASP A 304 -17.97 6.44 9.82
CA ASP A 304 -19.06 7.34 9.43
C ASP A 304 -18.67 8.81 9.64
N GLU A 305 -17.81 9.30 8.77
CA GLU A 305 -17.48 10.71 8.67
C GLU A 305 -17.59 11.20 7.22
N TYR A 306 -17.60 12.52 7.05
CA TYR A 306 -17.45 13.22 5.77
C TYR A 306 -18.52 13.02 4.69
N SER A 307 -19.55 12.22 4.95
CA SER A 307 -20.72 12.08 4.05
C SER A 307 -21.65 13.31 4.13
N LYS A 308 -22.48 13.52 3.10
CA LYS A 308 -23.52 14.57 3.03
C LYS A 308 -24.88 13.95 2.70
N PRO A 309 -25.44 13.14 3.62
CA PRO A 309 -26.70 12.44 3.39
C PRO A 309 -27.85 13.42 3.14
N GLY A 310 -28.84 12.98 2.38
CA GLY A 310 -30.03 13.75 2.07
C GLY A 310 -31.20 12.85 1.66
N ASN A 311 -32.33 13.46 1.32
CA ASN A 311 -33.51 12.72 0.89
C ASN A 311 -33.41 12.37 -0.61
N TYR A 312 -32.94 11.15 -0.89
CA TYR A 312 -32.76 10.63 -2.24
C TYR A 312 -33.34 9.21 -2.35
N PRO A 313 -33.91 8.80 -3.51
CA PRO A 313 -34.28 7.41 -3.74
C PRO A 313 -33.09 6.47 -3.51
N GLY A 314 -33.33 5.33 -2.85
CA GLY A 314 -32.27 4.37 -2.50
C GLY A 314 -31.61 4.61 -1.13
N PHE A 315 -31.89 5.76 -0.50
CA PHE A 315 -31.33 6.14 0.80
C PHE A 315 -32.42 6.31 1.86
N VAL A 316 -32.05 6.15 3.13
CA VAL A 316 -32.95 6.25 4.29
C VAL A 316 -32.51 7.37 5.23
N ALA A 317 -33.46 7.92 5.99
CA ALA A 317 -33.22 9.03 6.92
C ALA A 317 -32.82 8.60 8.34
N TYR A 318 -32.72 7.29 8.60
CA TYR A 318 -32.31 6.71 9.87
C TYR A 318 -31.00 5.96 9.71
N ASN A 319 -30.32 5.69 10.83
CA ASN A 319 -29.07 4.92 10.80
C ASN A 319 -29.35 3.43 10.49
N ASN A 320 -29.00 3.01 9.29
CA ASN A 320 -29.10 1.64 8.78
C ASN A 320 -27.75 0.91 8.72
N PHE A 321 -26.71 1.43 9.38
CA PHE A 321 -25.41 0.75 9.50
C PHE A 321 -25.51 -0.72 9.96
N PRO A 322 -26.38 -1.10 10.93
CA PRO A 322 -26.53 -2.50 11.32
C PRO A 322 -26.89 -3.44 10.17
N ARG A 323 -27.67 -2.97 9.19
CA ARG A 323 -27.99 -3.75 8.00
C ARG A 323 -26.79 -3.88 7.08
N LEU A 324 -26.04 -2.80 6.82
CA LEU A 324 -24.82 -2.87 5.99
C LEU A 324 -23.79 -3.84 6.59
N ALA A 325 -23.48 -3.69 7.88
CA ALA A 325 -22.54 -4.55 8.57
C ALA A 325 -23.00 -6.02 8.54
N TYR A 326 -24.30 -6.29 8.74
CA TYR A 326 -24.88 -7.62 8.61
C TYR A 326 -24.72 -8.21 7.20
N GLU A 327 -25.03 -7.45 6.15
CA GLU A 327 -24.88 -7.94 4.78
C GLU A 327 -23.41 -8.23 4.44
N CYS A 328 -22.46 -7.42 4.94
CA CYS A 328 -21.03 -7.71 4.82
C CYS A 328 -20.70 -9.04 5.53
N LYS A 329 -21.01 -9.17 6.81
CA LYS A 329 -20.72 -10.41 7.57
C LYS A 329 -21.35 -11.64 6.94
N LYS A 330 -22.56 -11.52 6.41
CA LYS A 330 -23.27 -12.61 5.72
C LYS A 330 -22.60 -13.03 4.41
N GLN A 331 -22.15 -12.06 3.61
CA GLN A 331 -21.57 -12.31 2.29
C GLN A 331 -20.09 -12.71 2.35
N MET A 332 -19.37 -12.28 3.38
CA MET A 332 -17.95 -12.56 3.61
C MET A 332 -17.71 -13.04 5.06
N PRO A 333 -18.26 -14.21 5.48
CA PRO A 333 -18.23 -14.65 6.88
C PRO A 333 -16.83 -14.96 7.43
N GLY A 334 -15.86 -15.25 6.56
CA GLY A 334 -14.46 -15.48 6.94
C GLY A 334 -13.62 -14.20 7.01
N LYS A 335 -14.21 -13.03 6.77
CA LYS A 335 -13.53 -11.74 6.76
C LYS A 335 -13.95 -10.89 7.97
N LEU A 336 -13.06 -10.01 8.41
CA LEU A 336 -13.29 -9.09 9.50
C LEU A 336 -14.23 -7.96 9.06
N VAL A 337 -15.13 -7.58 9.95
CA VAL A 337 -16.03 -6.43 9.85
C VAL A 337 -15.84 -5.62 11.11
N GLU A 338 -15.23 -4.45 10.97
CA GLU A 338 -14.81 -3.60 12.07
C GLU A 338 -15.53 -2.26 11.99
N ALA A 339 -15.72 -1.61 13.14
CA ALA A 339 -16.41 -0.34 13.22
C ALA A 339 -15.63 0.64 14.09
N TYR A 340 -15.50 1.87 13.61
CA TYR A 340 -15.08 2.97 14.45
C TYR A 340 -16.19 3.34 15.43
N VAL A 341 -15.87 3.50 16.71
CA VAL A 341 -16.83 3.87 17.76
C VAL A 341 -17.07 5.39 17.68
N TYR A 342 -17.67 5.84 16.59
CA TYR A 342 -17.90 7.24 16.27
C TYR A 342 -19.15 7.40 15.41
N SER A 343 -19.82 8.55 15.49
CA SER A 343 -21.02 8.89 14.72
C SER A 343 -22.02 7.71 14.60
N GLY A 344 -22.51 7.36 13.40
CA GLY A 344 -23.46 6.28 13.21
C GLY A 344 -22.86 4.88 13.28
N THR A 345 -21.54 4.71 13.21
CA THR A 345 -20.87 3.41 13.44
C THR A 345 -20.63 3.13 14.93
N GLN A 346 -20.87 4.12 15.82
CA GLN A 346 -20.75 4.01 17.28
C GLN A 346 -21.60 2.87 17.87
N THR A 347 -22.69 2.52 17.22
CA THR A 347 -23.58 1.44 17.67
C THR A 347 -23.98 0.54 16.50
N CYS A 348 -23.96 -0.77 16.71
CA CYS A 348 -24.52 -1.75 15.76
C CYS A 348 -25.42 -2.73 16.50
N SER A 349 -26.74 -2.56 16.35
CA SER A 349 -27.72 -3.50 16.89
C SER A 349 -27.63 -4.86 16.20
N LEU A 350 -28.14 -5.90 16.85
CA LEU A 350 -28.31 -7.19 16.21
C LEU A 350 -29.23 -7.06 14.99
N THR A 351 -28.81 -7.66 13.87
CA THR A 351 -29.66 -7.84 12.70
C THR A 351 -29.85 -9.33 12.51
N GLU A 352 -31.10 -9.79 12.49
CA GLU A 352 -31.43 -11.22 12.38
C GLU A 352 -30.73 -12.07 13.47
N ASN A 353 -30.64 -11.53 14.68
CA ASN A 353 -29.96 -12.11 15.85
C ASN A 353 -28.43 -12.30 15.70
N ILE A 354 -27.82 -11.68 14.70
CA ILE A 354 -26.37 -11.72 14.49
C ILE A 354 -25.77 -10.35 14.85
N GLN A 355 -24.69 -10.37 15.63
CA GLN A 355 -23.79 -9.23 15.80
C GLN A 355 -22.73 -9.30 14.69
N PRO A 356 -22.75 -8.41 13.70
CA PRO A 356 -21.81 -8.50 12.58
C PRO A 356 -20.42 -7.94 12.87
N ILE A 357 -20.25 -7.13 13.93
CA ILE A 357 -18.98 -6.48 14.24
C ILE A 357 -18.05 -7.44 15.00
N ASP A 358 -16.86 -7.70 14.46
CA ASP A 358 -15.81 -8.46 15.15
C ASP A 358 -14.99 -7.58 16.09
N TYR A 359 -14.67 -6.36 15.62
CA TYR A 359 -13.92 -5.37 16.40
C TYR A 359 -14.61 -3.99 16.40
N GLY A 360 -14.95 -3.51 17.60
CA GLY A 360 -15.33 -2.13 17.84
C GLY A 360 -14.11 -1.35 18.34
N ILE A 361 -13.69 -0.33 17.58
CA ILE A 361 -12.45 0.41 17.81
C ILE A 361 -12.77 1.80 18.33
N HIS A 362 -12.38 2.09 19.56
CA HIS A 362 -12.62 3.41 20.18
C HIS A 362 -11.88 4.55 19.48
N ASP A 363 -12.49 5.73 19.55
CA ASP A 363 -11.81 7.01 19.36
C ASP A 363 -10.65 7.18 20.37
N TYR A 364 -9.78 8.14 20.11
CA TYR A 364 -8.55 8.38 20.84
C TYR A 364 -8.81 8.50 22.36
N GLY A 365 -8.27 7.55 23.13
CA GLY A 365 -8.42 7.50 24.59
C GLY A 365 -9.74 6.96 25.12
N GLY A 366 -10.69 6.59 24.26
CA GLY A 366 -11.95 5.97 24.65
C GLY A 366 -11.74 4.61 25.31
N THR A 367 -12.36 4.39 26.49
CA THR A 367 -12.08 3.20 27.32
C THR A 367 -13.33 2.57 27.96
N TYR A 368 -14.51 3.06 27.62
CA TYR A 368 -15.75 2.49 28.15
C TYR A 368 -16.07 1.13 27.49
N ASP A 369 -16.77 0.26 28.22
CA ASP A 369 -17.18 -1.05 27.75
C ASP A 369 -18.18 -0.96 26.60
N LEU A 370 -17.97 -1.71 25.52
CA LEU A 370 -18.75 -1.62 24.29
C LEU A 370 -19.93 -2.61 24.23
N SER A 371 -20.25 -3.34 25.30
CA SER A 371 -21.34 -4.33 25.29
C SER A 371 -22.70 -3.72 24.92
N ALA A 372 -22.94 -2.46 25.29
CA ALA A 372 -24.16 -1.74 24.93
C ALA A 372 -24.14 -1.22 23.48
N ASN A 373 -22.96 -0.89 22.96
CA ASN A 373 -22.75 -0.38 21.60
C ASN A 373 -22.89 -1.49 20.55
N TYR A 374 -22.33 -2.68 20.86
CA TYR A 374 -22.31 -3.85 20.00
C TYR A 374 -22.78 -5.08 20.78
N PRO A 375 -24.10 -5.25 20.99
CA PRO A 375 -24.64 -6.35 21.78
C PRO A 375 -24.18 -7.71 21.26
N GLY A 376 -23.66 -8.56 22.14
CA GLY A 376 -23.16 -9.89 21.79
C GLY A 376 -21.71 -9.94 21.29
N MET A 377 -21.05 -8.79 21.07
CA MET A 377 -19.62 -8.76 20.76
C MET A 377 -18.81 -9.12 22.01
N PRO A 378 -17.86 -10.08 21.95
CA PRO A 378 -17.04 -10.44 23.10
C PRO A 378 -16.09 -9.29 23.49
N LYS A 379 -15.64 -9.25 24.75
CA LYS A 379 -14.66 -8.25 25.21
C LYS A 379 -13.36 -8.24 24.40
N THR A 380 -12.95 -9.40 23.87
CA THR A 380 -11.80 -9.53 22.99
C THR A 380 -11.96 -8.80 21.65
N GLY A 381 -13.20 -8.43 21.27
CA GLY A 381 -13.50 -7.56 20.13
C GLY A 381 -13.51 -6.06 20.48
N MET A 382 -13.28 -5.68 21.74
CA MET A 382 -13.30 -4.28 22.16
C MET A 382 -11.89 -3.71 22.16
N ILE A 383 -11.59 -2.83 21.20
CA ILE A 383 -10.29 -2.20 21.03
C ILE A 383 -10.37 -0.80 21.66
N LEU A 384 -9.60 -0.58 22.73
CA LEU A 384 -9.74 0.59 23.61
C LEU A 384 -8.45 1.43 23.62
N GLY A 385 -8.56 2.66 24.12
CA GLY A 385 -7.42 3.50 24.48
C GLY A 385 -6.57 3.95 23.30
N SER A 386 -7.17 4.10 22.11
CA SER A 386 -6.47 4.36 20.85
C SER A 386 -5.50 5.54 20.93
N VAL A 387 -4.39 5.39 20.22
CA VAL A 387 -3.28 6.34 20.10
C VAL A 387 -3.44 7.12 18.80
N GLU A 388 -3.21 8.43 18.85
CA GLU A 388 -3.10 9.27 17.65
C GLU A 388 -1.65 9.74 17.50
N CYS A 389 -0.92 9.12 16.58
CA CYS A 389 0.49 9.37 16.31
C CYS A 389 0.75 10.81 15.83
N ALA A 390 -0.07 11.36 14.93
CA ALA A 390 0.16 12.67 14.33
C ALA A 390 -0.02 13.81 15.34
N ARG A 391 -1.01 13.68 16.24
CA ARG A 391 -1.25 14.59 17.36
C ARG A 391 -0.38 14.30 18.59
N GLY A 392 0.39 13.21 18.60
CA GLY A 392 1.19 12.79 19.75
C GLY A 392 0.33 12.41 20.97
N TYR A 393 -0.90 11.95 20.76
CA TYR A 393 -1.84 11.60 21.83
C TYR A 393 -1.73 10.10 22.17
N ALA A 394 -1.56 9.79 23.46
CA ALA A 394 -1.64 8.41 23.96
C ALA A 394 -2.12 8.38 25.42
N SER A 395 -2.90 7.36 25.76
CA SER A 395 -3.37 7.11 27.14
C SER A 395 -2.23 6.78 28.11
N SER A 396 -2.48 6.87 29.42
CA SER A 396 -1.51 6.50 30.45
C SER A 396 -1.26 4.98 30.48
N THR A 397 -0.14 4.53 31.06
CA THR A 397 0.19 3.10 31.19
C THR A 397 -0.91 2.30 31.89
N THR A 398 -1.55 2.89 32.91
CA THR A 398 -2.65 2.27 33.66
C THR A 398 -3.85 1.95 32.78
N VAL A 399 -4.11 2.70 31.72
CA VAL A 399 -5.18 2.38 30.76
C VAL A 399 -4.86 1.07 30.05
N TYR A 400 -3.65 0.92 29.49
CA TYR A 400 -3.26 -0.30 28.78
C TYR A 400 -3.15 -1.53 29.70
N GLN A 401 -2.70 -1.33 30.94
CA GLN A 401 -2.74 -2.41 31.95
C GLN A 401 -4.18 -2.87 32.21
N ASN A 402 -5.12 -1.93 32.38
CA ASN A 402 -6.53 -2.24 32.57
C ASN A 402 -7.16 -2.97 31.36
N ILE A 403 -6.76 -2.63 30.13
CA ILE A 403 -7.21 -3.33 28.92
C ILE A 403 -6.90 -4.83 29.03
N LYS A 404 -5.64 -5.15 29.35
CA LYS A 404 -5.18 -6.54 29.56
C LYS A 404 -5.87 -7.20 30.76
N GLU A 405 -5.84 -6.56 31.93
CA GLU A 405 -6.35 -7.13 33.18
C GLU A 405 -7.86 -7.41 33.15
N LYS A 406 -8.63 -6.58 32.42
CA LYS A 406 -10.10 -6.72 32.30
C LYS A 406 -10.54 -7.58 31.10
N GLY A 407 -9.58 -8.13 30.35
CA GLY A 407 -9.83 -9.03 29.22
C GLY A 407 -10.38 -8.36 27.97
N TYR A 408 -10.07 -7.07 27.75
CA TYR A 408 -10.40 -6.37 26.50
C TYR A 408 -9.45 -6.74 25.37
N GLY A 409 -9.85 -6.45 24.14
CA GLY A 409 -9.21 -6.94 22.92
C GLY A 409 -7.85 -6.35 22.61
N GLY A 410 -7.60 -5.08 22.94
CA GLY A 410 -6.35 -4.43 22.60
C GLY A 410 -6.47 -2.93 22.38
N THR A 411 -5.62 -2.38 21.51
CA THR A 411 -5.57 -0.95 21.17
C THR A 411 -5.26 -0.70 19.70
N MET A 412 -5.45 0.54 19.24
CA MET A 412 -5.18 0.99 17.88
C MET A 412 -4.21 2.17 17.87
N PHE A 413 -3.33 2.23 16.87
CA PHE A 413 -2.45 3.35 16.55
C PHE A 413 -2.90 3.97 15.22
N PHE A 414 -3.40 5.20 15.26
CA PHE A 414 -3.81 5.94 14.06
C PHE A 414 -2.65 6.75 13.51
N ALA A 415 -2.59 6.89 12.19
CA ALA A 415 -1.64 7.74 11.46
C ALA A 415 -0.17 7.44 11.77
N LEU A 416 0.19 6.16 11.96
CA LEU A 416 1.58 5.75 12.06
C LEU A 416 2.31 6.05 10.73
N ALA A 417 3.41 6.80 10.78
CA ALA A 417 4.30 7.02 9.64
C ALA A 417 5.72 7.35 10.14
N PRO A 418 6.78 7.15 9.33
CA PRO A 418 8.15 7.30 9.81
C PRO A 418 8.50 8.65 10.45
N ASN A 419 7.93 9.74 9.94
CA ASN A 419 8.14 11.11 10.45
C ASN A 419 7.36 11.42 11.74
N ARG A 420 6.47 10.52 12.20
CA ARG A 420 5.59 10.71 13.37
C ARG A 420 5.50 9.46 14.25
N THR A 421 6.54 8.63 14.26
CA THR A 421 6.58 7.38 15.04
C THR A 421 6.64 7.63 16.55
N PRO A 422 5.60 7.28 17.33
CA PRO A 422 5.55 7.59 18.75
C PRO A 422 6.17 6.47 19.59
N MET A 423 7.49 6.26 19.50
CA MET A 423 8.17 5.14 20.19
C MET A 423 7.91 5.09 21.71
N GLY A 424 7.73 6.25 22.36
CA GLY A 424 7.34 6.29 23.76
C GLY A 424 5.94 5.72 24.05
N ALA A 425 4.97 5.90 23.14
CA ALA A 425 3.64 5.30 23.25
C ALA A 425 3.68 3.81 22.86
N ILE A 426 4.43 3.44 21.83
CA ILE A 426 4.65 2.05 21.41
C ILE A 426 5.21 1.23 22.59
N ASN A 427 6.31 1.68 23.20
CA ASN A 427 6.89 0.97 24.35
C ASN A 427 5.97 0.96 25.57
N ARG A 428 5.17 2.01 25.77
CA ARG A 428 4.17 2.04 26.85
C ARG A 428 3.10 0.95 26.67
N VAL A 429 2.55 0.81 25.47
CA VAL A 429 1.58 -0.24 25.13
C VAL A 429 2.23 -1.60 25.23
N SER A 430 3.41 -1.78 24.63
CA SER A 430 4.12 -3.05 24.59
C SER A 430 4.48 -3.56 25.99
N GLN A 431 4.96 -2.68 26.88
CA GLN A 431 5.24 -3.05 28.27
C GLN A 431 3.98 -3.47 29.02
N ALA A 432 2.86 -2.77 28.83
CA ALA A 432 1.60 -3.13 29.48
C ALA A 432 1.05 -4.47 28.95
N PHE A 433 1.07 -4.69 27.64
CA PHE A 433 0.49 -5.87 27.01
C PHE A 433 1.40 -7.10 27.13
N PHE A 434 2.69 -6.95 26.86
CA PHE A 434 3.63 -8.04 26.61
C PHE A 434 4.80 -8.07 27.59
N GLY A 435 5.03 -7.01 28.38
CA GLY A 435 6.12 -6.96 29.36
C GLY A 435 7.51 -6.78 28.75
N GLU A 436 7.57 -6.29 27.51
CA GLU A 436 8.81 -6.05 26.77
C GLU A 436 8.70 -4.80 25.91
N ASN A 437 9.83 -4.21 25.53
CA ASN A 437 9.85 -3.07 24.61
C ASN A 437 9.78 -3.54 23.14
N VAL A 438 9.67 -2.56 22.25
CA VAL A 438 9.70 -2.74 20.80
C VAL A 438 10.99 -2.16 20.24
N THR A 439 11.64 -2.94 19.39
CA THR A 439 12.70 -2.49 18.50
C THR A 439 12.09 -2.03 17.17
N GLN A 440 12.50 -0.85 16.71
CA GLN A 440 12.25 -0.40 15.34
C GLN A 440 13.52 -0.65 14.49
N GLU A 441 13.42 -1.50 13.48
CA GLU A 441 14.49 -1.75 12.51
C GLU A 441 14.07 -1.32 11.10
N GLY A 442 14.79 -0.35 10.55
CA GLY A 442 14.54 0.17 9.22
C GLY A 442 13.39 1.18 9.15
N ILE A 443 13.06 1.52 7.90
CA ILE A 443 12.07 2.51 7.52
C ILE A 443 11.47 2.10 6.17
N TYR A 444 10.18 2.34 5.99
CA TYR A 444 9.51 2.25 4.70
C TYR A 444 8.84 3.59 4.43
N GLU A 445 9.47 4.37 3.57
CA GLU A 445 8.88 5.60 3.03
C GLU A 445 7.87 5.25 1.94
N LYS A 446 6.99 6.20 1.65
CA LYS A 446 6.12 6.14 0.47
C LYS A 446 6.98 6.21 -0.79
N ASP A 447 6.87 5.20 -1.65
CA ASP A 447 7.68 5.02 -2.87
C ASP A 447 6.84 5.05 -4.16
N TRP A 448 5.76 5.83 -4.16
CA TRP A 448 4.88 6.04 -5.32
C TRP A 448 4.38 7.47 -5.47
#